data_AF-A0A2K9NXK5-F1
#
_entry.id   AF-A0A2K9NXK5-F1
#
_cell.length_a   1.000
_cell.length_b   1.000
_cell.length_c   1.000
_cell.angle_alpha   90.00
_cell.angle_beta   90.00
_cell.angle_gamma   90.00
#
_symmetry.space_group_name_H-M   'P 1'
#
loop_
_entity.id
_entity.type
_entity.pdbx_description
1 polymer ?
#
loop_
_entity_poly.entity_id
_entity_poly.type
_entity_poly.pdbx_seq_one_letter_code
_entity_poly.pdbx_strand_id
1 'polypeptide(L)'
;MLVVLNLLVLASCIQSKGNAPSLSSDDSSGGGGGTTTPAECGEGGDCRMFVTSATIINGNQGASAAAAITTLDSLCNSDSNKPSTGTYKALVASDARNPSTDWVLYPNQAYVRKNGTTPIGTTTGASVFNGTLTNAVVDIAGNYINWMTGIDIDASGNWSGSNTNNTCINFTSSSVTKYFAYGRPTTSADDHFGYNPQTLQNVHCNLSDQGDVSDEDPHILCVEQ
;
A
#
# COMPACT_ATOMS: atom_id res chain seq x y z
N MET A 1 52.70 12.59 -17.79
CA MET A 1 52.01 12.34 -16.50
C MET A 1 50.55 12.06 -16.85
N LEU A 2 50.20 10.78 -16.94
CA LEU A 2 48.92 10.30 -17.47
C LEU A 2 47.99 10.04 -16.28
N VAL A 3 46.90 10.81 -16.14
CA VAL A 3 45.89 10.58 -15.10
C VAL A 3 44.68 9.94 -15.78
N VAL A 4 44.40 8.71 -15.34
CA VAL A 4 43.37 7.80 -15.84
C VAL A 4 41.99 8.27 -15.38
N LEU A 5 41.08 8.45 -16.33
CA LEU A 5 39.67 8.77 -16.12
C LEU A 5 38.91 7.48 -15.76
N ASN A 6 38.50 7.33 -14.51
CA ASN A 6 37.65 6.21 -14.08
C ASN A 6 36.20 6.50 -14.47
N LEU A 7 35.75 5.85 -15.54
CA LEU A 7 34.36 5.84 -15.99
C LEU A 7 33.60 4.78 -15.16
N LEU A 8 32.75 5.23 -14.24
CA LEU A 8 31.88 4.36 -13.45
C LEU A 8 30.68 3.97 -14.31
N VAL A 9 30.64 2.71 -14.76
CA VAL A 9 29.47 2.12 -15.43
C VAL A 9 28.51 1.63 -14.34
N LEU A 10 27.40 2.34 -14.14
CA LEU A 10 26.26 1.84 -13.37
C LEU A 10 25.46 0.90 -14.27
N ALA A 11 25.53 -0.40 -13.98
CA ALA A 11 24.62 -1.41 -14.50
C ALA A 11 23.70 -1.88 -13.37
N SER A 12 22.46 -2.26 -13.76
CA SER A 12 21.51 -3.14 -13.05
C SER A 12 20.53 -2.45 -12.07
N CYS A 13 19.23 -2.72 -12.02
CA CYS A 13 18.30 -3.61 -12.75
C CYS A 13 16.89 -2.97 -12.70
N ILE A 14 16.21 -2.81 -13.84
CA ILE A 14 14.77 -2.53 -13.84
C ILE A 14 14.05 -3.87 -13.73
N GLN A 15 13.57 -4.23 -12.55
CA GLN A 15 12.60 -5.32 -12.40
C GLN A 15 11.24 -4.78 -12.87
N SER A 16 10.93 -5.04 -14.14
CA SER A 16 9.58 -4.86 -14.66
C SER A 16 8.66 -5.88 -13.99
N LYS A 17 7.81 -5.41 -13.07
CA LYS A 17 6.64 -6.17 -12.63
C LYS A 17 5.60 -6.10 -13.77
N GLY A 18 5.50 -7.19 -14.53
CA GLY A 18 4.37 -7.52 -15.40
C GLY A 18 4.18 -6.65 -16.64
N ASN A 19 4.84 -7.02 -17.75
CA ASN A 19 4.25 -6.75 -19.07
C ASN A 19 3.10 -7.74 -19.28
N ALA A 20 1.89 -7.22 -19.52
CA ALA A 20 0.75 -8.02 -19.93
C ALA A 20 1.08 -8.88 -21.16
N PRO A 21 0.64 -10.16 -21.24
CA PRO A 21 0.86 -10.97 -22.42
C PRO A 21 0.04 -10.43 -23.59
N SER A 22 0.72 -10.12 -24.69
CA SER A 22 0.09 -9.95 -25.99
C SER A 22 -0.55 -11.28 -26.42
N LEU A 23 -1.84 -11.24 -26.72
CA LEU A 23 -2.61 -12.33 -27.33
C LEU A 23 -1.87 -12.87 -28.56
N SER A 24 -1.41 -14.13 -28.46
CA SER A 24 -1.14 -14.97 -29.63
C SER A 24 -2.24 -16.01 -29.71
N SER A 25 -3.01 -15.93 -30.78
CA SER A 25 -3.99 -16.92 -31.17
C SER A 25 -3.27 -18.06 -31.88
N ASP A 26 -3.29 -19.26 -31.31
CA ASP A 26 -3.10 -20.50 -32.05
C ASP A 26 -3.94 -21.63 -31.42
N ASP A 27 -4.70 -22.29 -32.29
CA ASP A 27 -5.57 -23.43 -32.06
C ASP A 27 -4.77 -24.71 -31.76
N SER A 28 -5.14 -25.46 -30.70
CA SER A 28 -5.26 -26.94 -30.75
C SER A 28 -5.77 -27.56 -29.45
N SER A 29 -6.98 -28.12 -29.56
CA SER A 29 -7.50 -29.36 -28.97
C SER A 29 -6.69 -30.09 -27.89
N GLY A 30 -7.27 -30.21 -26.68
CA GLY A 30 -6.96 -31.28 -25.73
C GLY A 30 -7.54 -31.04 -24.34
N GLY A 31 -8.69 -31.66 -24.04
CA GLY A 31 -9.37 -31.52 -22.75
C GLY A 31 -8.60 -32.12 -21.57
N GLY A 32 -8.70 -31.44 -20.42
CA GLY A 32 -8.25 -31.91 -19.12
C GLY A 32 -8.72 -30.95 -18.05
N GLY A 33 -9.53 -31.42 -17.09
CA GLY A 33 -10.17 -30.61 -16.06
C GLY A 33 -9.18 -29.75 -15.30
N GLY A 34 -9.21 -28.44 -15.59
CA GLY A 34 -8.44 -27.44 -14.87
C GLY A 34 -9.08 -27.19 -13.51
N THR A 35 -8.44 -27.66 -12.46
CA THR A 35 -8.45 -26.90 -11.21
C THR A 35 -7.85 -25.55 -11.53
N THR A 36 -8.70 -24.56 -11.82
CA THR A 36 -8.29 -23.18 -11.99
C THR A 36 -7.75 -22.73 -10.64
N THR A 37 -6.44 -22.84 -10.44
CA THR A 37 -5.76 -22.01 -9.46
C THR A 37 -6.23 -20.58 -9.74
N PRO A 38 -6.84 -19.90 -8.75
CA PRO A 38 -7.20 -18.50 -8.93
C PRO A 38 -5.97 -17.77 -9.46
N ALA A 39 -6.16 -16.94 -10.50
CA ALA A 39 -5.08 -16.10 -11.00
C ALA A 39 -4.49 -15.34 -9.82
N GLU A 40 -3.18 -15.45 -9.63
CA GLU A 40 -2.48 -14.74 -8.58
C GLU A 40 -2.56 -13.24 -8.89
N CYS A 41 -2.51 -12.41 -7.84
CA CYS A 41 -2.55 -10.97 -8.01
C CYS A 41 -1.39 -10.53 -8.94
N GLY A 42 -1.70 -9.73 -9.96
CA GLY A 42 -0.71 -9.34 -10.99
C GLY A 42 -0.65 -10.21 -12.25
N GLU A 43 -1.40 -11.33 -12.34
CA GLU A 43 -1.54 -12.13 -13.58
C GLU A 43 -2.84 -11.85 -14.37
N GLY A 44 -3.48 -10.70 -14.12
CA GLY A 44 -4.70 -10.28 -14.84
C GLY A 44 -6.02 -10.65 -14.15
N GLY A 45 -5.97 -11.23 -12.94
CA GLY A 45 -7.11 -11.30 -12.02
C GLY A 45 -7.20 -10.07 -11.12
N ASP A 46 -8.37 -9.81 -10.54
CA ASP A 46 -8.56 -8.71 -9.57
C ASP A 46 -7.82 -8.99 -8.26
N CYS A 47 -7.11 -7.98 -7.74
CA CYS A 47 -6.39 -8.08 -6.48
C CYS A 47 -7.26 -7.61 -5.31
N ARG A 48 -7.17 -8.29 -4.16
CA ARG A 48 -7.99 -7.93 -2.99
C ARG A 48 -7.28 -6.94 -2.07
N MET A 49 -8.07 -6.04 -1.50
CA MET A 49 -7.67 -5.20 -0.39
C MET A 49 -8.57 -5.44 0.82
N PHE A 50 -7.97 -5.37 2.02
CA PHE A 50 -8.71 -5.40 3.27
C PHE A 50 -8.02 -4.55 4.33
N VAL A 51 -8.79 -4.11 5.33
CA VAL A 51 -8.27 -3.41 6.51
C VAL A 51 -8.22 -4.38 7.68
N THR A 52 -7.11 -4.39 8.42
CA THR A 52 -6.92 -5.26 9.58
C THR A 52 -8.02 -5.09 10.62
N SER A 53 -8.35 -6.15 11.34
CA SER A 53 -9.15 -6.07 12.56
C SER A 53 -8.39 -5.46 13.72
N ALA A 54 -7.07 -5.68 13.77
CA ALA A 54 -6.20 -5.12 14.78
C ALA A 54 -5.95 -3.62 14.55
N THR A 55 -6.00 -2.86 15.63
CA THR A 55 -5.55 -1.47 15.69
C THR A 55 -4.07 -1.40 16.05
N ILE A 56 -3.40 -0.34 15.59
CA ILE A 56 -2.03 -0.02 15.92
C ILE A 56 -2.03 0.96 17.10
N ILE A 57 -1.18 0.73 18.10
CA ILE A 57 -1.15 1.56 19.32
C ILE A 57 -0.10 2.69 19.28
N ASN A 58 0.84 2.65 18.33
CA ASN A 58 1.82 3.71 18.06
C ASN A 58 2.53 3.49 16.72
N GLY A 59 3.23 4.50 16.22
CA GLY A 59 3.96 4.47 14.95
C GLY A 59 5.26 3.64 14.94
N ASN A 60 5.74 3.14 16.08
CA ASN A 60 6.94 2.29 16.12
C ASN A 60 6.57 0.81 15.92
N GLN A 61 6.89 0.30 14.74
CA GLN A 61 6.60 -1.07 14.31
C GLN A 61 7.88 -1.92 14.20
N GLY A 62 9.05 -1.36 14.51
CA GLY A 62 10.31 -2.10 14.46
C GLY A 62 11.56 -1.25 14.70
N ALA A 63 12.69 -1.93 14.90
CA ALA A 63 13.98 -1.29 15.18
C ALA A 63 14.63 -0.61 13.94
N SER A 64 14.12 -0.89 12.74
CA SER A 64 14.55 -0.32 11.47
C SER A 64 13.39 -0.29 10.49
N ALA A 65 13.50 0.50 9.42
CA ALA A 65 12.46 0.57 8.38
C ALA A 65 12.11 -0.83 7.81
N ALA A 66 13.12 -1.64 7.48
CA ALA A 66 12.89 -2.99 6.96
C ALA A 66 12.21 -3.92 7.99
N ALA A 67 12.60 -3.83 9.27
CA ALA A 67 11.98 -4.61 10.34
C ALA A 67 10.53 -4.18 10.60
N ALA A 68 10.27 -2.87 10.53
CA ALA A 68 8.93 -2.30 10.66
C ALA A 68 8.02 -2.78 9.52
N ILE A 69 8.50 -2.71 8.28
CA ILE A 69 7.78 -3.23 7.11
C ILE A 69 7.49 -4.74 7.24
N THR A 70 8.47 -5.53 7.68
CA THR A 70 8.28 -6.98 7.91
C THR A 70 7.19 -7.24 8.96
N THR A 71 7.19 -6.46 10.04
CA THR A 71 6.19 -6.57 11.11
C THR A 71 4.79 -6.25 10.60
N LEU A 72 4.66 -5.18 9.81
CA LEU A 72 3.39 -4.77 9.21
C LEU A 72 2.86 -5.79 8.19
N ASP A 73 3.74 -6.38 7.37
CA ASP A 73 3.36 -7.46 6.46
C ASP A 73 2.95 -8.73 7.23
N SER A 74 3.63 -9.04 8.33
CA SER A 74 3.24 -10.16 9.22
C SER A 74 1.87 -9.91 9.85
N LEU A 75 1.54 -8.68 10.22
CA LEU A 75 0.22 -8.32 10.72
C LEU A 75 -0.84 -8.59 9.65
N CYS A 76 -0.64 -8.14 8.41
CA CYS A 76 -1.54 -8.45 7.30
C CYS A 76 -1.73 -9.97 7.09
N ASN A 77 -0.68 -10.76 7.25
CA ASN A 77 -0.77 -12.21 7.01
C ASN A 77 -1.39 -13.02 8.16
N SER A 78 -1.47 -12.44 9.35
CA SER A 78 -2.01 -13.09 10.56
C SER A 78 -3.36 -12.52 11.02
N ASP A 79 -3.80 -11.40 10.45
CA ASP A 79 -5.02 -10.73 10.86
C ASP A 79 -6.29 -11.53 10.55
N SER A 80 -7.27 -11.46 11.46
CA SER A 80 -8.53 -12.21 11.36
C SER A 80 -9.46 -11.76 10.22
N ASN A 81 -9.30 -10.53 9.71
CA ASN A 81 -10.04 -10.02 8.55
C ASN A 81 -9.42 -10.44 7.20
N LYS A 82 -8.24 -11.09 7.21
CA LYS A 82 -7.57 -11.55 5.99
C LYS A 82 -8.47 -12.56 5.23
N PRO A 83 -8.65 -12.40 3.91
CA PRO A 83 -9.29 -13.42 3.08
C PRO A 83 -8.62 -14.80 3.21
N SER A 84 -9.38 -15.87 2.95
CA SER A 84 -8.92 -17.26 3.15
C SER A 84 -7.76 -17.69 2.24
N THR A 85 -7.42 -16.90 1.23
CA THR A 85 -6.39 -17.18 0.24
C THR A 85 -5.47 -15.97 0.07
N GLY A 86 -4.25 -16.20 -0.43
CA GLY A 86 -3.32 -15.13 -0.79
C GLY A 86 -2.31 -14.76 0.29
N THR A 87 -1.24 -14.10 -0.15
CA THR A 87 -0.25 -13.43 0.70
C THR A 87 -0.50 -11.94 0.61
N TYR A 88 -0.36 -11.22 1.72
CA TYR A 88 -0.67 -9.80 1.76
C TYR A 88 0.52 -8.98 2.23
N LYS A 89 0.64 -7.77 1.72
CA LYS A 89 1.58 -6.76 2.21
C LYS A 89 0.83 -5.53 2.68
N ALA A 90 1.39 -4.87 3.69
CA ALA A 90 0.87 -3.60 4.19
C ALA A 90 1.13 -2.49 3.18
N LEU A 91 0.08 -1.78 2.78
CA LEU A 91 0.18 -0.58 1.94
C LEU A 91 0.61 0.60 2.81
N VAL A 92 1.91 0.66 3.04
CA VAL A 92 2.59 1.76 3.73
C VAL A 92 3.78 2.25 2.93
N ALA A 93 4.16 3.51 3.10
CA ALA A 93 5.31 4.10 2.47
C ALA A 93 6.39 4.48 3.49
N SER A 94 7.63 4.16 3.17
CA SER A 94 8.85 4.44 3.93
C SER A 94 10.06 4.48 2.99
N ASP A 95 11.24 4.72 3.53
CA ASP A 95 12.48 4.59 2.77
C ASP A 95 12.77 3.14 2.31
N ALA A 96 12.21 2.14 3.00
CA ALA A 96 12.35 0.72 2.61
C ALA A 96 11.24 0.24 1.66
N ARG A 97 10.17 1.03 1.48
CA ARG A 97 9.02 0.69 0.65
C ARG A 97 8.39 1.94 0.06
N ASN A 98 8.53 2.13 -1.24
CA ASN A 98 7.95 3.26 -1.96
C ASN A 98 7.71 2.85 -3.43
N PRO A 99 7.03 3.69 -4.24
CA PRO A 99 6.71 3.38 -5.63
C PRO A 99 7.90 3.02 -6.53
N SER A 100 9.16 3.29 -6.12
CA SER A 100 10.35 3.00 -6.91
C SER A 100 11.20 1.82 -6.43
N THR A 101 10.86 1.15 -5.31
CA THR A 101 11.71 0.11 -4.70
C THR A 101 10.98 -1.20 -4.39
N ASP A 102 10.11 -1.22 -3.38
CA ASP A 102 9.34 -2.39 -2.91
C ASP A 102 7.83 -2.12 -2.93
N TRP A 103 7.33 -1.58 -4.03
CA TRP A 103 5.94 -1.14 -4.06
C TRP A 103 4.94 -2.30 -4.05
N VAL A 104 3.85 -2.06 -3.33
CA VAL A 104 2.82 -3.04 -2.99
C VAL A 104 1.74 -3.14 -4.06
N LEU A 105 1.46 -2.02 -4.73
CA LEU A 105 0.49 -1.99 -5.81
C LEU A 105 1.18 -2.36 -7.13
N TYR A 106 0.49 -3.15 -7.95
CA TYR A 106 0.82 -3.41 -9.35
C TYR A 106 0.29 -2.30 -10.27
N PRO A 107 0.94 -2.06 -11.43
CA PRO A 107 0.50 -1.08 -12.42
C PRO A 107 -0.71 -1.59 -13.21
N ASN A 108 -1.63 -0.69 -13.58
CA ASN A 108 -2.82 -1.01 -14.39
C ASN A 108 -3.68 -2.16 -13.83
N GLN A 109 -3.67 -2.35 -12.51
CA GLN A 109 -4.26 -3.49 -11.84
C GLN A 109 -5.59 -3.09 -11.22
N ALA A 110 -6.63 -3.89 -11.45
CA ALA A 110 -7.93 -3.74 -10.80
C ALA A 110 -7.86 -4.28 -9.37
N TYR A 111 -8.43 -3.53 -8.43
CA TYR A 111 -8.54 -3.92 -7.03
C TYR A 111 -10.00 -3.96 -6.59
N VAL A 112 -10.31 -4.96 -5.78
CA VAL A 112 -11.62 -5.20 -5.19
C VAL A 112 -11.50 -5.31 -3.67
N ARG A 113 -12.61 -5.15 -2.97
CA ARG A 113 -12.68 -5.40 -1.53
C ARG A 113 -12.41 -6.87 -1.22
N LYS A 114 -12.22 -7.16 0.07
CA LYS A 114 -12.03 -8.53 0.61
C LYS A 114 -13.10 -9.55 0.20
N ASN A 115 -14.30 -9.10 -0.19
CA ASN A 115 -15.38 -9.97 -0.69
C ASN A 115 -15.14 -10.48 -2.14
N GLY A 116 -14.12 -9.97 -2.83
CA GLY A 116 -13.72 -10.39 -4.17
C GLY A 116 -14.61 -9.86 -5.30
N THR A 117 -15.60 -9.02 -5.03
CA THR A 117 -16.58 -8.58 -6.05
C THR A 117 -16.88 -7.09 -6.06
N THR A 118 -16.68 -6.38 -4.94
CA THR A 118 -16.92 -4.93 -4.89
C THR A 118 -15.69 -4.18 -5.41
N PRO A 119 -15.78 -3.47 -6.54
CA PRO A 119 -14.64 -2.76 -7.13
C PRO A 119 -14.24 -1.55 -6.28
N ILE A 120 -12.94 -1.38 -6.07
CA ILE A 120 -12.35 -0.18 -5.45
C ILE A 120 -11.91 0.76 -6.57
N GLY A 121 -11.14 0.25 -7.53
CA GLY A 121 -10.67 0.99 -8.69
C GLY A 121 -9.53 0.28 -9.40
N THR A 122 -8.94 0.95 -10.37
CA THR A 122 -7.77 0.47 -11.12
C THR A 122 -6.61 1.43 -10.93
N THR A 123 -5.43 0.90 -10.62
CA THR A 123 -4.21 1.71 -10.52
C THR A 123 -3.77 2.21 -11.89
N THR A 124 -3.04 3.31 -11.92
CA THR A 124 -2.37 3.82 -13.12
C THR A 124 -1.14 2.97 -13.47
N GLY A 125 -0.50 3.28 -14.61
CA GLY A 125 0.81 2.70 -14.95
C GLY A 125 1.94 3.01 -13.95
N ALA A 126 1.75 4.01 -13.08
CA ALA A 126 2.66 4.32 -11.98
C ALA A 126 2.36 3.52 -10.70
N SER A 127 1.45 2.53 -10.76
CA SER A 127 1.05 1.71 -9.63
C SER A 127 0.45 2.50 -8.47
N VAL A 128 -0.31 3.55 -8.76
CA VAL A 128 -1.03 4.37 -7.76
C VAL A 128 -2.47 4.60 -8.18
N PHE A 129 -3.34 4.93 -7.24
CA PHE A 129 -4.68 5.43 -7.55
C PHE A 129 -4.64 6.94 -7.78
N ASN A 130 -5.51 7.44 -8.66
CA ASN A 130 -5.69 8.86 -8.92
C ASN A 130 -7.19 9.15 -9.09
N GLY A 131 -7.65 10.30 -8.59
CA GLY A 131 -9.01 10.78 -8.75
C GLY A 131 -10.01 10.06 -7.85
N THR A 132 -11.15 9.67 -8.41
CA THR A 132 -12.26 9.08 -7.65
C THR A 132 -12.27 7.56 -7.75
N LEU A 133 -12.25 6.90 -6.61
CA LEU A 133 -12.47 5.46 -6.45
C LEU A 133 -13.94 5.10 -6.70
N THR A 134 -14.19 3.89 -7.19
CA THR A 134 -15.55 3.37 -7.35
C THR A 134 -16.19 3.11 -5.98
N ASN A 135 -15.42 2.55 -5.04
CA ASN A 135 -15.80 2.38 -3.64
C ASN A 135 -14.57 2.55 -2.75
N ALA A 136 -14.77 2.89 -1.48
CA ALA A 136 -13.76 2.74 -0.44
C ALA A 136 -13.45 1.25 -0.18
N VAL A 137 -12.26 0.92 0.36
CA VAL A 137 -11.88 -0.46 0.75
C VAL A 137 -12.84 -1.08 1.78
N VAL A 138 -13.40 -0.26 2.68
CA VAL A 138 -14.46 -0.66 3.63
C VAL A 138 -15.69 0.22 3.45
N ASP A 139 -16.81 -0.18 4.06
CA ASP A 139 -18.04 0.62 3.99
C ASP A 139 -17.90 1.94 4.73
N ILE A 140 -18.50 2.99 4.16
CA ILE A 140 -18.46 4.37 4.68
C ILE A 140 -19.45 4.54 5.84
N ALA A 141 -20.41 3.62 5.99
CA ALA A 141 -21.44 3.67 7.01
C ALA A 141 -21.00 2.95 8.28
N GLY A 142 -20.63 3.71 9.32
CA GLY A 142 -20.91 3.29 10.70
C GLY A 142 -19.74 3.19 11.68
N ASN A 143 -18.47 3.30 11.26
CA ASN A 143 -17.31 3.47 12.15
C ASN A 143 -16.14 4.06 11.34
N TYR A 144 -15.45 5.08 11.85
CA TYR A 144 -14.29 5.70 11.20
C TYR A 144 -13.08 4.76 11.31
N ILE A 145 -13.01 3.75 10.45
CA ILE A 145 -11.84 2.86 10.35
C ILE A 145 -10.78 3.60 9.55
N ASN A 146 -9.89 4.32 10.21
CA ASN A 146 -8.71 4.92 9.58
C ASN A 146 -7.57 3.90 9.52
N TRP A 147 -6.61 4.09 8.63
CA TRP A 147 -5.42 3.23 8.55
C TRP A 147 -4.16 4.04 8.31
N MET A 148 -3.05 3.57 8.89
CA MET A 148 -1.75 4.19 8.72
C MET A 148 -1.20 3.88 7.33
N THR A 149 -0.71 4.91 6.62
CA THR A 149 -0.13 4.73 5.27
C THR A 149 1.28 5.30 5.18
N GLY A 150 1.54 6.45 5.78
CA GLY A 150 2.80 7.16 5.55
C GLY A 150 3.00 7.66 4.12
N ILE A 151 1.95 7.65 3.30
CA ILE A 151 1.98 8.11 1.91
C ILE A 151 1.72 9.61 1.89
N ASP A 152 2.65 10.36 1.32
CA ASP A 152 2.54 11.79 1.05
C ASP A 152 2.21 12.00 -0.43
N ILE A 153 1.15 12.75 -0.71
CA ILE A 153 0.64 13.00 -2.07
C ILE A 153 0.83 14.47 -2.40
N ASP A 154 1.66 14.76 -3.41
CA ASP A 154 1.89 16.13 -3.83
C ASP A 154 0.69 16.73 -4.59
N ALA A 155 0.75 18.03 -4.89
CA ALA A 155 -0.32 18.73 -5.61
C ALA A 155 -0.55 18.21 -7.05
N SER A 156 0.33 17.37 -7.57
CA SER A 156 0.20 16.72 -8.88
C SER A 156 -0.31 15.28 -8.77
N GLY A 157 -0.60 14.78 -7.56
CA GLY A 157 -1.04 13.42 -7.31
C GLY A 157 0.09 12.40 -7.26
N ASN A 158 1.35 12.83 -7.14
CA ASN A 158 2.48 11.90 -7.02
C ASN A 158 2.60 11.40 -5.59
N TRP A 159 2.64 10.09 -5.43
CA TRP A 159 2.79 9.44 -4.12
C TRP A 159 4.26 9.29 -3.75
N SER A 160 4.60 9.57 -2.50
CA SER A 160 5.94 9.40 -1.95
C SER A 160 5.92 8.87 -0.51
N GLY A 161 7.00 8.21 -0.11
CA GLY A 161 7.23 7.74 1.27
C GLY A 161 8.41 8.40 1.97
N SER A 162 9.03 9.39 1.32
CA SER A 162 10.29 9.99 1.75
C SER A 162 10.10 11.10 2.81
N ASN A 163 8.86 11.52 3.05
CA ASN A 163 8.56 12.48 4.10
C ASN A 163 8.57 11.80 5.47
N THR A 164 9.76 11.70 6.08
CA THR A 164 9.96 11.06 7.39
C THR A 164 9.16 11.68 8.54
N ASN A 165 8.66 12.92 8.37
CA ASN A 165 7.77 13.54 9.36
C ASN A 165 6.35 12.98 9.30
N ASN A 166 5.96 12.35 8.18
CA ASN A 166 4.67 11.72 7.93
C ASN A 166 4.77 10.18 7.92
N THR A 167 5.89 9.59 8.34
CA THR A 167 6.05 8.13 8.42
C THR A 167 6.48 7.66 9.79
N CYS A 168 6.42 8.49 10.84
CA CYS A 168 6.98 8.15 12.15
C CYS A 168 8.45 7.72 12.10
N ILE A 169 9.25 8.42 11.30
CA ILE A 169 10.64 8.05 11.02
C ILE A 169 10.70 6.62 10.48
N ASN A 170 10.01 6.36 9.36
CA ASN A 170 9.91 5.04 8.74
C ASN A 170 9.38 3.94 9.66
N PHE A 171 8.37 4.29 10.47
CA PHE A 171 7.68 3.43 11.43
C PHE A 171 8.61 2.88 12.52
N THR A 172 9.60 3.69 12.94
CA THR A 172 10.55 3.34 14.02
C THR A 172 10.42 4.23 15.24
N SER A 173 9.48 5.16 15.24
CA SER A 173 9.31 6.15 16.30
C SER A 173 7.91 6.16 16.86
N SER A 174 7.80 6.28 18.18
CA SER A 174 6.58 6.60 18.91
C SER A 174 6.63 8.03 19.46
N SER A 175 7.30 8.95 18.76
CA SER A 175 7.47 10.34 19.22
C SER A 175 6.17 11.14 19.10
N VAL A 176 5.86 11.92 20.13
CA VAL A 176 4.75 12.90 20.15
C VAL A 176 4.99 14.12 19.24
N THR A 177 6.23 14.30 18.75
CA THR A 177 6.59 15.41 17.83
C THR A 177 6.68 14.98 16.36
N LYS A 178 6.35 13.71 16.09
CA LYS A 178 6.37 13.11 14.76
C LYS A 178 4.97 12.63 14.42
N TYR A 179 4.70 12.52 13.13
CA TYR A 179 3.38 12.20 12.63
C TYR A 179 3.42 11.03 11.65
N PHE A 180 2.25 10.48 11.37
CA PHE A 180 2.03 9.66 10.19
C PHE A 180 0.88 10.21 9.33
N ALA A 181 0.99 9.99 8.03
CA ALA A 181 -0.13 10.10 7.11
C ALA A 181 -1.06 8.88 7.26
N TYR A 182 -2.37 9.12 7.26
CA TYR A 182 -3.38 8.07 7.35
C TYR A 182 -4.34 8.16 6.17
N GLY A 183 -5.03 7.06 5.89
CA GLY A 183 -6.14 6.98 4.95
C GLY A 183 -7.46 6.69 5.65
N ARG A 184 -8.56 7.06 5.01
CA ARG A 184 -9.93 6.93 5.54
C ARG A 184 -10.91 6.40 4.51
N PRO A 185 -12.06 5.82 4.92
CA PRO A 185 -13.04 5.25 4.01
C PRO A 185 -13.80 6.32 3.23
N THR A 186 -13.17 6.81 2.16
CA THR A 186 -13.74 7.75 1.19
C THR A 186 -13.54 7.26 -0.23
N THR A 187 -14.18 7.91 -1.19
CA THR A 187 -13.93 7.67 -2.62
C THR A 187 -12.90 8.62 -3.23
N SER A 188 -12.36 9.57 -2.48
CA SER A 188 -11.23 10.38 -2.96
C SER A 188 -9.95 9.56 -2.79
N ALA A 189 -9.25 9.23 -3.88
CA ALA A 189 -8.03 8.42 -3.81
C ALA A 189 -6.99 9.04 -2.88
N ASP A 190 -6.87 10.36 -2.90
CA ASP A 190 -5.89 11.07 -2.07
C ASP A 190 -6.19 10.88 -0.59
N ASP A 191 -7.42 11.17 -0.17
CA ASP A 191 -7.85 10.98 1.23
C ASP A 191 -7.93 9.50 1.64
N HIS A 192 -8.11 8.60 0.68
CA HIS A 192 -8.23 7.18 0.94
C HIS A 192 -6.87 6.54 1.24
N PHE A 193 -5.80 7.01 0.60
CA PHE A 193 -4.50 6.36 0.68
C PHE A 193 -3.39 7.23 1.25
N GLY A 194 -3.55 8.55 1.38
CA GLY A 194 -2.46 9.40 1.82
C GLY A 194 -2.86 10.75 2.40
N TYR A 195 -1.84 11.51 2.72
CA TYR A 195 -1.96 12.87 3.22
C TYR A 195 -2.15 13.84 2.05
N ASN A 196 -3.22 14.64 2.11
CA ASN A 196 -3.38 15.82 1.27
C ASN A 196 -3.07 17.07 2.11
N PRO A 197 -2.09 17.91 1.71
CA PRO A 197 -1.70 19.10 2.46
C PRO A 197 -2.80 20.15 2.64
N GLN A 198 -3.90 20.05 1.88
CA GLN A 198 -5.05 20.95 2.03
C GLN A 198 -6.05 20.51 3.10
N THR A 199 -6.02 19.26 3.54
CA THR A 199 -6.99 18.71 4.50
C THR A 199 -6.41 18.44 5.90
N LEU A 200 -5.12 18.74 6.12
CA LEU A 200 -4.42 18.81 7.41
C LEU A 200 -4.98 17.87 8.49
N GLN A 201 -4.71 16.58 8.40
CA GLN A 201 -4.83 15.69 9.56
C GLN A 201 -3.60 14.77 9.60
N ASN A 202 -2.62 15.20 10.39
CA ASN A 202 -1.44 14.41 10.73
C ASN A 202 -1.66 13.87 12.14
N VAL A 203 -1.54 12.56 12.31
CA VAL A 203 -1.75 11.90 13.60
C VAL A 203 -0.38 11.65 14.25
N HIS A 204 -0.21 11.98 15.52
CA HIS A 204 1.03 11.74 16.26
C HIS A 204 1.42 10.27 16.22
N CYS A 205 2.73 10.00 16.16
CA CYS A 205 3.24 8.64 16.27
C CYS A 205 3.00 8.03 17.64
N ASN A 206 2.76 8.84 18.66
CA ASN A 206 2.22 8.36 19.92
C ASN A 206 0.72 8.59 19.96
N LEU A 207 -0.06 7.51 19.88
CA LEU A 207 -1.53 7.61 19.87
C LEU A 207 -2.12 7.83 21.26
N SER A 208 -1.37 7.59 22.34
CA SER A 208 -1.86 7.78 23.71
C SER A 208 -1.85 9.23 24.20
N ASP A 209 -1.20 10.15 23.48
CA ASP A 209 -1.02 11.56 23.86
C ASP A 209 -1.85 12.51 22.98
N GLN A 210 -2.83 11.94 22.28
CA GLN A 210 -3.73 12.61 21.35
C GLN A 210 -4.82 13.35 22.11
N GLY A 211 -4.49 14.53 22.64
CA GLY A 211 -5.33 15.31 23.56
C GLY A 211 -6.75 15.69 23.13
N ASP A 212 -7.27 15.25 21.98
CA ASP A 212 -8.70 15.31 21.61
C ASP A 212 -9.07 14.50 20.33
N VAL A 213 -8.26 13.54 19.87
CA VAL A 213 -8.56 12.76 18.63
C VAL A 213 -8.77 11.27 18.92
N SER A 214 -9.54 10.98 19.98
CA SER A 214 -9.80 9.65 20.57
C SER A 214 -10.44 8.60 19.65
N ASP A 215 -10.60 8.86 18.36
CA ASP A 215 -11.14 7.93 17.35
C ASP A 215 -10.10 7.47 16.30
N GLU A 216 -8.82 7.79 16.50
CA GLU A 216 -7.74 7.59 15.51
C GLU A 216 -6.87 6.36 15.79
N ASP A 217 -7.39 5.27 16.37
CA ASP A 217 -6.65 4.00 16.50
C ASP A 217 -6.50 3.38 15.08
N PRO A 218 -5.38 3.62 14.35
CA PRO A 218 -5.34 3.34 12.94
C PRO A 218 -5.12 1.84 12.74
N HIS A 219 -5.80 1.31 11.75
CA HIS A 219 -5.59 -0.04 11.25
C HIS A 219 -4.46 -0.06 10.22
N ILE A 220 -4.23 -1.22 9.61
CA ILE A 220 -3.36 -1.36 8.44
C ILE A 220 -4.20 -1.76 7.23
N LEU A 221 -3.96 -1.08 6.12
CA LEU A 221 -4.49 -1.47 4.82
C LEU A 221 -3.58 -2.52 4.19
N CYS A 222 -4.13 -3.68 3.91
CA CYS A 222 -3.42 -4.84 3.38
C CYS A 222 -3.85 -5.13 1.95
N VAL A 223 -2.86 -5.44 1.10
CA VAL A 223 -3.06 -5.67 -0.34
C VAL A 223 -2.49 -7.03 -0.71
N GLU A 224 -3.28 -7.80 -1.44
CA GLU A 224 -2.87 -9.10 -1.98
C GLU A 224 -1.66 -8.95 -2.90
N GLN A 225 -0.77 -9.94 -2.89
CA GLN A 225 0.47 -9.95 -3.67
C GLN A 225 0.51 -11.07 -4.68
#